data_AF-A0A1B9E9Y0-F1
#
_entry.id   AF-A0A1B9E9Y0-F1
#
_cell.length_a   1.000
_cell.length_b   1.000
_cell.length_c   1.000
_cell.angle_alpha   90.00
_cell.angle_beta   90.00
_cell.angle_gamma   90.00
#
_symmetry.space_group_name_H-M   'P 1'
#
loop_
_entity.id
_entity.type
_entity.pdbx_description
1 polymer ?
#
loop_
_entity_poly.entity_id
_entity_poly.type
_entity_poly.pdbx_seq_one_letter_code
_entity_poly.pdbx_strand_id
1 'polypeptide(L)'
;MKNNLTKLMGCLFAVAAVSCSDSGDATPEVKSTASLDKVAFTAKPTTTLSSAKTGLTKLNTTTGKIEFEYAVKLEESKAINPTLIFDSSQSNDIIYPGSILRGSSFMNGKYDPLVLSTPFNDVTLSVELKDYDFPGSVVASPTLSSIRGQLNSFLFKNIDAYDPKAVPAEYIYQSDSIYSSNTFHKSLNVHVEANALAGMVSANFNYSGSNTSTNSKKYVMVKVYQKFYNASIDPKYVSTWINGDIKASECGTHEPLYISSVDYGRIAYLLIETDLSTSEITKMVNAAVGVKFLSWSASADVNYSESFKKLWGSNSIKIKVLGGPSGIVTSYNAFMTFLTAPSTQQLVDTSVPISYKVRRLLDNTQVDVVGRFEKEFKVYKE
;
A
#
# COMPACT_ATOMS: atom_id res chain seq x y z
N MET A 1 -79.72 30.95 27.81
CA MET A 1 -79.55 31.93 26.72
C MET A 1 -78.11 31.86 26.23
N LYS A 2 -77.91 31.81 24.91
CA LYS A 2 -76.66 31.52 24.19
C LYS A 2 -75.52 32.49 24.55
N ASN A 3 -74.28 31.99 24.66
CA ASN A 3 -73.25 32.22 23.63
C ASN A 3 -71.95 31.43 23.90
N ASN A 4 -71.37 30.95 22.80
CA ASN A 4 -70.11 30.22 22.70
C ASN A 4 -68.90 31.17 22.74
N LEU A 5 -67.73 30.61 23.09
CA LEU A 5 -66.54 30.45 22.22
C LEU A 5 -65.19 30.79 22.90
N THR A 6 -64.52 29.72 23.32
CA THR A 6 -63.11 29.31 23.14
C THR A 6 -61.94 30.33 23.14
N LYS A 7 -61.08 30.14 24.16
CA LYS A 7 -59.59 30.25 24.25
C LYS A 7 -58.82 31.21 23.32
N LEU A 8 -57.98 32.04 23.93
CA LEU A 8 -56.53 31.99 23.67
C LEU A 8 -55.76 32.50 24.89
N MET A 9 -54.80 31.69 25.33
CA MET A 9 -53.99 31.89 26.54
C MET A 9 -52.64 32.46 26.11
N GLY A 10 -52.29 33.64 26.61
CA GLY A 10 -50.98 34.25 26.44
C GLY A 10 -50.69 35.09 27.68
N CYS A 11 -49.73 34.67 28.48
CA CYS A 11 -49.18 35.50 29.55
C CYS A 11 -47.67 35.44 29.50
N LEU A 12 -47.10 36.56 29.07
CA LEU A 12 -45.77 37.05 29.42
C LEU A 12 -45.57 36.90 30.93
N PHE A 13 -44.40 36.42 31.35
CA PHE A 13 -43.81 36.90 32.60
C PHE A 13 -42.32 37.17 32.41
N ALA A 14 -41.96 38.39 32.78
CA ALA A 14 -40.64 38.98 32.72
C ALA A 14 -39.69 38.33 33.73
N VAL A 15 -38.43 38.25 33.32
CA VAL A 15 -37.29 37.74 34.09
C VAL A 15 -36.92 38.73 35.19
N ALA A 16 -36.81 38.26 36.43
CA ALA A 16 -36.03 38.90 37.48
C ALA A 16 -34.93 37.93 37.92
N ALA A 17 -33.68 38.39 37.80
CA ALA A 17 -32.48 37.65 38.12
C ALA A 17 -32.30 37.48 39.63
N VAL A 18 -31.93 36.26 40.06
CA VAL A 18 -31.17 36.05 41.30
C VAL A 18 -30.08 35.01 41.01
N SER A 19 -28.85 35.45 41.23
CA SER A 19 -27.60 34.72 41.11
C SER A 19 -27.48 33.64 42.18
N CYS A 20 -27.12 32.42 41.77
CA CYS A 20 -26.40 31.46 42.61
C CYS A 20 -25.60 30.49 41.73
N SER A 21 -24.40 30.20 42.21
CA SER A 21 -23.25 29.53 41.62
C SER A 21 -23.43 28.07 41.19
N ASP A 22 -22.51 27.63 40.31
CA ASP A 22 -22.22 26.26 39.86
C ASP A 22 -23.14 25.61 38.82
N SER A 23 -22.79 25.83 37.56
CA SER A 23 -22.41 24.73 36.65
C SER A 23 -21.71 25.36 35.43
N GLY A 24 -20.38 25.29 35.41
CA GLY A 24 -19.61 25.64 34.23
C GLY A 24 -20.00 24.72 33.08
N ASP A 25 -20.87 25.20 32.20
CA ASP A 25 -21.03 24.64 30.87
C ASP A 25 -19.67 24.74 30.18
N ALA A 26 -18.95 23.62 30.16
CA ALA A 26 -17.79 23.45 29.31
C ALA A 26 -18.29 23.48 27.86
N THR A 27 -18.33 24.67 27.27
CA THR A 27 -18.28 24.81 25.82
C THR A 27 -17.11 23.96 25.32
N PRO A 28 -17.31 22.99 24.41
CA PRO A 28 -16.22 22.19 23.91
C PRO A 28 -15.22 23.15 23.27
N GLU A 29 -14.05 23.24 23.87
CA GLU A 29 -12.96 24.08 23.39
C GLU A 29 -12.69 23.71 21.93
N VAL A 30 -12.88 24.66 21.01
CA VAL A 30 -12.64 24.43 19.59
C VAL A 30 -11.15 24.25 19.42
N LYS A 31 -10.71 22.99 19.38
CA LYS A 31 -9.31 22.65 19.16
C LYS A 31 -8.86 23.23 17.81
N SER A 32 -7.80 24.02 17.85
CA SER A 32 -7.11 24.47 16.63
C SER A 32 -6.48 23.28 15.93
N THR A 33 -6.39 23.32 14.59
CA THR A 33 -5.65 22.32 13.80
C THR A 33 -4.17 22.24 14.18
N ALA A 34 -3.62 23.31 14.79
CA ALA A 34 -2.27 23.32 15.35
C ALA A 34 -2.06 22.35 16.52
N SER A 35 -3.15 21.84 17.13
CA SER A 35 -3.12 20.86 18.22
C SER A 35 -3.15 19.41 17.76
N LEU A 36 -3.30 19.16 16.45
CA LEU A 36 -3.32 17.81 15.89
C LEU A 36 -1.91 17.21 15.86
N ASP A 37 -1.79 15.93 16.19
CA ASP A 37 -0.54 15.21 16.08
C ASP A 37 -0.14 15.07 14.60
N LYS A 38 1.15 15.30 14.30
CA LYS A 38 1.68 15.09 12.96
C LYS A 38 1.68 13.60 12.65
N VAL A 39 1.20 13.25 11.46
CA VAL A 39 1.37 11.89 10.94
C VAL A 39 2.82 11.68 10.51
N ALA A 40 3.59 10.99 11.35
CA ALA A 40 4.97 10.63 11.07
C ALA A 40 5.28 9.26 11.67
N PHE A 41 5.99 8.42 10.91
CA PHE A 41 6.48 7.15 11.41
C PHE A 41 7.91 7.31 11.92
N THR A 42 8.12 7.03 13.20
CA THR A 42 9.47 6.98 13.77
C THR A 42 10.01 5.57 13.69
N ALA A 43 11.11 5.37 12.95
CA ALA A 43 11.85 4.12 12.98
C ALA A 43 12.45 3.90 14.37
N LYS A 44 12.12 2.78 15.00
CA LYS A 44 12.70 2.38 16.29
C LYS A 44 13.93 1.49 16.06
N PRO A 45 14.94 1.55 16.94
CA PRO A 45 16.05 0.61 16.93
C PRO A 45 15.56 -0.85 17.03
N THR A 46 16.29 -1.76 16.39
CA THR A 46 16.00 -3.19 16.49
C THR A 46 16.03 -3.64 17.94
N THR A 47 14.97 -4.31 18.38
CA THR A 47 14.83 -4.77 19.77
C THR A 47 14.68 -6.29 19.79
N THR A 48 15.38 -6.97 20.69
CA THR A 48 15.18 -8.40 20.92
C THR A 48 13.92 -8.62 21.74
N LEU A 49 12.92 -9.28 21.17
CA LEU A 49 11.68 -9.64 21.85
C LEU A 49 11.86 -10.92 22.68
N SER A 50 12.59 -11.91 22.14
CA SER A 50 12.90 -13.15 22.86
C SER A 50 14.17 -13.84 22.33
N SER A 51 14.78 -14.66 23.19
CA SER A 51 15.92 -15.53 22.84
C SER A 51 15.84 -16.79 23.70
N ALA A 52 15.30 -17.88 23.15
CA ALA A 52 15.05 -19.12 23.87
C ALA A 52 15.90 -20.27 23.33
N LYS A 53 16.53 -21.04 24.22
CA LYS A 53 17.30 -22.24 23.88
C LYS A 53 16.35 -23.34 23.35
N THR A 54 16.65 -23.94 22.20
CA THR A 54 15.77 -24.93 21.54
C THR A 54 16.07 -26.38 21.93
N GLY A 55 17.16 -26.62 22.66
CA GLY A 55 17.63 -27.94 23.07
C GLY A 55 18.53 -28.63 22.02
N LEU A 56 18.63 -28.09 20.81
CA LEU A 56 19.55 -28.59 19.79
C LEU A 56 20.98 -28.07 20.02
N THR A 57 21.96 -28.87 19.63
CA THR A 57 23.38 -28.56 19.74
C THR A 57 24.13 -28.84 18.45
N LYS A 58 25.21 -28.09 18.22
CA LYS A 58 26.13 -28.31 17.12
C LYS A 58 27.58 -28.25 17.62
N LEU A 59 28.42 -29.16 17.14
CA LEU A 59 29.87 -29.04 17.35
C LEU A 59 30.41 -27.96 16.43
N ASN A 60 31.02 -26.93 17.00
CA ASN A 60 31.81 -25.97 16.24
C ASN A 60 33.14 -26.63 15.87
N THR A 61 33.32 -26.96 14.60
CA THR A 61 34.51 -27.66 14.10
C THR A 61 35.79 -26.81 14.16
N THR A 62 35.67 -25.49 14.34
CA THR A 62 36.81 -24.58 14.47
C THR A 62 37.26 -24.44 15.92
N THR A 63 36.33 -24.35 16.88
CA THR A 63 36.66 -24.17 18.31
C THR A 63 36.66 -25.47 19.11
N GLY A 64 36.09 -26.55 18.57
CA GLY A 64 35.92 -27.83 19.25
C GLY A 64 34.84 -27.84 20.34
N LYS A 65 34.10 -26.74 20.50
CA LYS A 65 33.08 -26.59 21.55
C LYS A 65 31.68 -26.93 21.05
N ILE A 66 30.83 -27.34 21.98
CA ILE A 66 29.40 -27.53 21.74
C ILE A 66 28.71 -26.17 21.81
N GLU A 67 28.06 -25.77 20.72
CA GLU A 67 27.17 -24.61 20.69
C GLU A 67 25.71 -25.07 20.81
N PHE A 68 24.90 -24.28 21.50
CA PHE A 68 23.47 -24.49 21.65
C PHE A 68 22.69 -23.63 20.65
N GLU A 69 21.65 -24.20 20.05
CA GLU A 69 20.74 -23.46 19.20
C GLU A 69 19.77 -22.61 20.05
N TYR A 70 19.62 -21.35 19.67
CA TYR A 70 18.65 -20.40 20.20
C TYR A 70 17.69 -19.97 19.09
N ALA A 71 16.39 -19.98 19.39
CA ALA A 71 15.38 -19.29 18.62
C ALA A 71 15.31 -17.83 19.11
N VAL A 72 15.62 -16.89 18.22
CA VAL A 72 15.66 -15.45 18.51
C VAL A 72 14.55 -14.76 17.73
N LYS A 73 13.77 -13.93 18.43
CA LYS A 73 12.76 -13.05 17.86
C LYS A 73 13.19 -11.60 18.04
N LEU A 74 13.28 -10.85 16.95
CA LEU A 74 13.56 -9.42 16.93
C LEU A 74 12.35 -8.64 16.42
N GLU A 75 12.20 -7.38 16.84
CA GLU A 75 11.37 -6.38 16.19
C GLU A 75 12.26 -5.39 15.45
N GLU A 76 11.98 -5.15 14.17
CA GLU A 76 12.70 -4.20 13.30
C GLU A 76 11.71 -3.19 12.71
N SER A 77 12.14 -1.94 12.59
CA SER A 77 11.44 -0.92 11.79
C SER A 77 12.06 -0.86 10.39
N LYS A 78 11.24 -0.93 9.33
CA LYS A 78 11.72 -0.80 7.94
C LYS A 78 10.80 0.12 7.15
N ALA A 79 11.40 1.05 6.41
CA ALA A 79 10.67 1.88 5.46
C ALA A 79 10.02 1.01 4.38
N ILE A 80 8.75 1.30 4.08
CA ILE A 80 7.97 0.65 3.04
C ILE A 80 8.01 1.55 1.80
N ASN A 81 9.01 1.32 0.95
CA ASN A 81 9.21 2.09 -0.28
C ASN A 81 9.50 1.16 -1.48
N PRO A 82 8.71 1.22 -2.56
CA PRO A 82 7.41 1.91 -2.64
C PRO A 82 6.38 1.30 -1.69
N THR A 83 5.35 2.07 -1.32
CA THR A 83 4.19 1.54 -0.61
C THR A 83 3.25 0.88 -1.60
N LEU A 84 3.30 -0.46 -1.65
CA LEU A 84 2.55 -1.26 -2.61
C LEU A 84 1.12 -1.52 -2.14
N ILE A 85 0.26 -1.79 -3.12
CA ILE A 85 -1.12 -2.25 -2.90
C ILE A 85 -1.15 -3.76 -3.14
N PHE A 86 -1.60 -4.52 -2.15
CA PHE A 86 -1.69 -5.98 -2.31
C PHE A 86 -3.04 -6.41 -2.87
N ASP A 87 -4.12 -5.75 -2.45
CA ASP A 87 -5.47 -6.17 -2.79
C ASP A 87 -6.33 -4.98 -3.20
N SER A 88 -7.19 -5.18 -4.20
CA SER A 88 -8.05 -4.13 -4.73
C SER A 88 -9.09 -3.63 -3.73
N SER A 89 -9.43 -4.45 -2.73
CA SER A 89 -10.26 -4.03 -1.58
C SER A 89 -9.63 -2.90 -0.76
N GLN A 90 -8.33 -2.67 -0.87
CA GLN A 90 -7.63 -1.57 -0.19
C GLN A 90 -7.62 -0.28 -1.01
N SER A 91 -7.82 -0.37 -2.33
CA SER A 91 -7.45 0.71 -3.26
C SER A 91 -8.56 1.21 -4.17
N ASN A 92 -9.58 0.40 -4.46
CA ASN A 92 -10.49 0.68 -5.58
C ASN A 92 -11.49 1.81 -5.33
N ASP A 93 -11.63 2.33 -4.13
CA ASP A 93 -12.50 3.48 -3.84
C ASP A 93 -11.79 4.56 -3.03
N ILE A 94 -10.66 4.23 -2.42
CA ILE A 94 -9.93 5.12 -1.53
C ILE A 94 -8.61 5.61 -2.10
N ILE A 95 -7.86 4.81 -2.86
CA ILE A 95 -6.53 5.20 -3.33
C ILE A 95 -6.62 5.78 -4.74
N TYR A 96 -6.71 7.10 -4.77
CA TYR A 96 -6.65 7.92 -5.99
C TYR A 96 -5.98 9.26 -5.64
N PRO A 97 -5.30 9.94 -6.58
CA PRO A 97 -4.69 11.23 -6.31
C PRO A 97 -5.70 12.23 -5.73
N GLY A 98 -5.38 12.81 -4.58
CA GLY A 98 -6.21 13.80 -3.90
C GLY A 98 -7.24 13.21 -2.94
N SER A 99 -7.31 11.88 -2.83
CA SER A 99 -8.05 11.25 -1.75
C SER A 99 -7.51 11.69 -0.40
N ILE A 100 -8.41 12.12 0.50
CA ILE A 100 -8.09 12.63 1.83
C ILE A 100 -8.35 11.56 2.87
N LEU A 101 -7.35 11.27 3.70
CA LEU A 101 -7.40 10.20 4.68
C LEU A 101 -7.34 10.75 6.10
N ARG A 102 -8.04 10.07 7.01
CA ARG A 102 -7.91 10.32 8.45
C ARG A 102 -6.54 9.85 8.93
N GLY A 103 -5.72 10.79 9.41
CA GLY A 103 -4.34 10.50 9.84
C GLY A 103 -4.23 9.45 10.94
N SER A 104 -5.15 9.48 11.93
CA SER A 104 -5.14 8.52 13.04
C SER A 104 -5.44 7.09 12.58
N SER A 105 -6.29 6.92 11.56
CA SER A 105 -6.56 5.61 10.95
C SER A 105 -5.35 5.15 10.13
N PHE A 106 -4.74 6.07 9.38
CA PHE A 106 -3.54 5.77 8.59
C PHE A 106 -2.37 5.27 9.44
N MET A 107 -2.15 5.84 10.64
CA MET A 107 -1.11 5.36 11.57
C MET A 107 -1.30 3.89 11.98
N ASN A 108 -2.52 3.35 11.86
CA ASN A 108 -2.87 1.98 12.20
C ASN A 108 -3.02 1.05 10.98
N GLY A 109 -2.57 1.49 9.80
CA GLY A 109 -2.68 0.69 8.57
C GLY A 109 -4.11 0.59 8.03
N LYS A 110 -4.95 1.61 8.31
CA LYS A 110 -6.33 1.74 7.80
C LYS A 110 -6.45 2.99 6.93
N TYR A 111 -7.35 2.95 5.95
CA TYR A 111 -7.50 4.01 4.95
C TYR A 111 -8.88 4.66 5.06
N ASP A 112 -9.27 5.07 6.26
CA ASP A 112 -10.59 5.69 6.43
C ASP A 112 -10.60 7.06 5.71
N PRO A 113 -11.54 7.29 4.77
CA PRO A 113 -11.66 8.58 4.11
C PRO A 113 -12.07 9.64 5.13
N LEU A 114 -11.54 10.85 4.96
CA LEU A 114 -11.95 12.01 5.74
C LEU A 114 -12.83 12.92 4.90
N VAL A 115 -14.08 13.06 5.32
CA VAL A 115 -15.03 14.04 4.74
C VAL A 115 -14.99 15.29 5.58
N LEU A 116 -14.68 16.43 4.97
CA LEU A 116 -14.72 17.74 5.60
C LEU A 116 -16.07 18.41 5.32
N SER A 117 -16.51 19.27 6.22
CA SER A 117 -17.73 20.07 6.00
C SER A 117 -17.55 21.10 4.88
N THR A 118 -16.32 21.53 4.64
CA THR A 118 -15.94 22.47 3.58
C THR A 118 -15.57 21.72 2.29
N PRO A 119 -16.09 22.13 1.11
CA PRO A 119 -15.76 21.49 -0.15
C PRO A 119 -14.31 21.77 -0.57
N PHE A 120 -13.74 20.83 -1.32
CA PHE A 120 -12.44 20.98 -1.95
C PHE A 120 -12.56 21.69 -3.31
N ASN A 121 -11.55 22.50 -3.63
CA ASN A 121 -11.35 23.07 -4.95
C ASN A 121 -10.76 22.03 -5.91
N ASP A 122 -10.86 22.33 -7.20
CA ASP A 122 -10.22 21.52 -8.23
C ASP A 122 -8.69 21.50 -8.06
N VAL A 123 -8.13 20.32 -8.28
CA VAL A 123 -6.69 20.06 -8.24
C VAL A 123 -6.15 19.86 -9.65
N THR A 124 -4.87 20.15 -9.80
CA THR A 124 -4.13 19.89 -11.03
C THR A 124 -3.36 18.60 -10.84
N LEU A 125 -3.61 17.63 -11.72
CA LEU A 125 -2.93 16.35 -11.79
C LEU A 125 -1.81 16.46 -12.82
N SER A 126 -0.58 16.21 -12.41
CA SER A 126 0.51 15.88 -13.32
C SER A 126 0.45 14.38 -13.63
N VAL A 127 0.26 14.04 -14.89
CA VAL A 127 0.21 12.68 -15.41
C VAL A 127 1.50 12.41 -16.18
N GLU A 128 2.30 11.49 -15.66
CA GLU A 128 3.56 11.06 -16.26
C GLU A 128 3.35 9.71 -16.93
N LEU A 129 3.59 9.66 -18.23
CA LEU A 129 3.61 8.43 -19.02
C LEU A 129 5.06 8.10 -19.30
N LYS A 130 5.45 6.85 -19.06
CA LYS A 130 6.84 6.43 -19.23
C LYS A 130 7.26 6.49 -20.70
N ASP A 131 8.48 6.98 -20.95
CA ASP A 131 9.12 7.10 -22.27
C ASP A 131 8.41 8.05 -23.25
N TYR A 132 7.55 8.92 -22.72
CA TYR A 132 6.93 10.00 -23.47
C TYR A 132 7.29 11.34 -22.83
N ASP A 133 7.90 12.23 -23.60
CA ASP A 133 8.45 13.52 -23.14
C ASP A 133 7.36 14.59 -22.91
N PHE A 134 6.16 14.16 -22.51
CA PHE A 134 5.01 15.05 -22.30
C PHE A 134 4.39 14.80 -20.92
N PRO A 135 4.72 15.61 -19.90
CA PRO A 135 3.92 15.66 -18.69
C PRO A 135 2.53 16.20 -19.06
N GLY A 136 1.53 15.32 -18.98
CA GLY A 136 0.14 15.70 -19.12
C GLY A 136 -0.34 16.46 -17.88
N SER A 137 -1.17 17.48 -18.08
CA SER A 137 -1.86 18.13 -16.98
C SER A 137 -3.36 17.98 -17.14
N VAL A 138 -4.04 17.60 -16.05
CA VAL A 138 -5.49 17.41 -16.02
C VAL A 138 -6.05 18.12 -14.81
N VAL A 139 -7.13 18.88 -14.98
CA VAL A 139 -7.84 19.52 -13.88
C VAL A 139 -9.03 18.64 -13.49
N ALA A 140 -9.17 18.37 -12.20
CA ALA A 140 -10.25 17.55 -11.68
C ALA A 140 -10.57 17.94 -10.24
N SER A 141 -11.84 17.79 -9.86
CA SER A 141 -12.22 17.80 -8.44
C SER A 141 -11.63 16.57 -7.74
N PRO A 142 -11.15 16.66 -6.48
CA PRO A 142 -10.50 15.56 -5.77
C PRO A 142 -11.51 14.52 -5.24
N THR A 143 -12.41 14.06 -6.11
CA THR A 143 -13.37 13.00 -5.86
C THR A 143 -13.07 11.82 -6.76
N LEU A 144 -13.34 10.60 -6.29
CA LEU A 144 -13.05 9.36 -7.01
C LEU A 144 -13.57 9.37 -8.46
N SER A 145 -14.82 9.79 -8.67
CA SER A 145 -15.47 9.79 -9.98
C SER A 145 -14.84 10.82 -10.92
N SER A 146 -14.55 12.02 -10.44
CA SER A 146 -13.95 13.10 -11.24
C SER A 146 -12.53 12.73 -11.64
N ILE A 147 -11.70 12.31 -10.69
CA ILE A 147 -10.31 11.89 -10.94
C ILE A 147 -10.27 10.75 -11.95
N ARG A 148 -11.10 9.71 -11.78
CA ARG A 148 -11.17 8.58 -12.73
C ARG A 148 -11.63 9.00 -14.11
N GLY A 149 -12.70 9.77 -14.19
CA GLY A 149 -13.23 10.24 -15.47
C GLY A 149 -12.18 11.05 -16.23
N GLN A 150 -11.55 11.99 -15.56
CA GLN A 150 -10.55 12.88 -16.14
C GLN A 150 -9.26 12.15 -16.53
N LEU A 151 -8.75 11.24 -15.70
CA LEU A 151 -7.59 10.40 -16.07
C LEU A 151 -7.91 9.48 -17.26
N ASN A 152 -9.07 8.82 -17.26
CA ASN A 152 -9.46 7.95 -18.37
C ASN A 152 -9.62 8.76 -19.67
N SER A 153 -10.29 9.91 -19.62
CA SER A 153 -10.42 10.81 -20.77
C SER A 153 -9.07 11.29 -21.27
N PHE A 154 -8.13 11.61 -20.37
CA PHE A 154 -6.77 11.98 -20.73
C PHE A 154 -6.04 10.84 -21.44
N LEU A 155 -6.06 9.62 -20.89
CA LEU A 155 -5.41 8.47 -21.51
C LEU A 155 -6.03 8.12 -22.88
N PHE A 156 -7.37 8.16 -23.00
CA PHE A 156 -8.05 7.94 -24.28
C PHE A 156 -7.75 9.02 -25.31
N LYS A 157 -7.66 10.29 -24.92
CA LYS A 157 -7.35 11.37 -25.89
C LYS A 157 -5.94 11.25 -26.45
N ASN A 158 -5.01 10.77 -25.63
CA ASN A 158 -3.62 10.59 -26.04
C ASN A 158 -3.36 9.20 -26.63
N ILE A 159 -4.40 8.40 -26.91
CA ILE A 159 -4.35 6.99 -27.33
C ILE A 159 -3.44 6.73 -28.54
N ASP A 160 -3.40 7.67 -29.49
CA ASP A 160 -2.64 7.56 -30.74
C ASP A 160 -1.18 8.00 -30.60
N ALA A 161 -0.85 8.71 -29.52
CA ALA A 161 0.53 9.04 -29.17
C ALA A 161 1.28 7.86 -28.53
N TYR A 162 0.57 6.80 -28.17
CA TYR A 162 1.15 5.57 -27.66
C TYR A 162 1.46 4.61 -28.80
N ASP A 163 2.74 4.32 -29.04
CA ASP A 163 3.10 3.05 -29.67
C ASP A 163 2.99 1.96 -28.59
N PRO A 164 2.09 0.96 -28.71
CA PRO A 164 1.99 -0.15 -27.77
C PRO A 164 3.29 -0.95 -27.61
N LYS A 165 4.22 -0.84 -28.58
CA LYS A 165 5.57 -1.40 -28.52
C LYS A 165 6.56 -0.51 -27.76
N ALA A 166 6.22 0.77 -27.54
CA ALA A 166 7.05 1.78 -26.89
C ALA A 166 6.55 2.23 -25.51
N VAL A 167 5.56 1.55 -24.91
CA VAL A 167 5.33 1.64 -23.46
C VAL A 167 6.13 0.52 -22.81
N PRO A 168 7.46 0.64 -22.63
CA PRO A 168 8.20 -0.40 -21.95
C PRO A 168 7.70 -0.42 -20.50
N ALA A 169 7.20 -1.58 -20.08
CA ALA A 169 6.90 -1.78 -18.68
C ALA A 169 8.20 -1.61 -17.89
N GLU A 170 8.19 -0.73 -16.90
CA GLU A 170 9.25 -0.74 -15.90
C GLU A 170 9.07 -1.97 -15.03
N TYR A 171 9.91 -2.98 -15.27
CA TYR A 171 9.93 -4.17 -14.44
C TYR A 171 10.79 -3.94 -13.22
N ILE A 172 10.14 -3.73 -12.07
CA ILE A 172 10.84 -3.71 -10.79
C ILE A 172 10.67 -5.08 -10.14
N TYR A 173 11.81 -5.71 -9.86
CA TYR A 173 11.86 -7.00 -9.17
C TYR A 173 12.31 -6.79 -7.74
N GLN A 174 11.47 -7.19 -6.81
CA GLN A 174 11.81 -7.22 -5.40
C GLN A 174 11.55 -8.62 -4.87
N SER A 175 12.53 -9.16 -4.16
CA SER A 175 12.39 -10.48 -3.58
C SER A 175 12.93 -10.55 -2.16
N ASP A 176 12.20 -11.27 -1.33
CA ASP A 176 12.51 -11.47 0.07
C ASP A 176 12.27 -12.94 0.43
N SER A 177 13.17 -13.51 1.25
CA SER A 177 12.98 -14.84 1.81
C SER A 177 11.87 -14.83 2.87
N ILE A 178 11.06 -15.88 2.88
CA ILE A 178 9.93 -16.07 3.80
C ILE A 178 10.12 -17.36 4.57
N TYR A 179 10.14 -17.24 5.89
CA TYR A 179 10.26 -18.35 6.84
C TYR A 179 9.31 -18.21 8.03
N SER A 180 8.56 -17.11 8.12
CA SER A 180 7.55 -16.81 9.14
C SER A 180 6.47 -15.89 8.58
N SER A 181 5.32 -15.83 9.25
CA SER A 181 4.24 -14.86 8.96
C SER A 181 4.75 -13.43 8.90
N ASN A 182 5.62 -13.04 9.83
CA ASN A 182 6.11 -11.66 9.87
C ASN A 182 7.07 -11.35 8.72
N THR A 183 7.92 -12.30 8.32
CA THR A 183 8.70 -12.13 7.08
C THR A 183 7.84 -12.12 5.82
N PHE A 184 6.70 -12.83 5.84
CA PHE A 184 5.71 -12.72 4.77
C PHE A 184 5.19 -11.29 4.67
N HIS A 185 4.70 -10.73 5.78
CA HIS A 185 4.19 -9.37 5.82
C HIS A 185 5.24 -8.36 5.35
N LYS A 186 6.49 -8.50 5.82
CA LYS A 186 7.62 -7.68 5.40
C LYS A 186 7.86 -7.75 3.89
N SER A 187 7.76 -8.93 3.29
CA SER A 187 8.00 -9.10 1.85
C SER A 187 6.99 -8.42 0.95
N LEU A 188 5.77 -8.16 1.44
CA LEU A 188 4.72 -7.59 0.61
C LEU A 188 4.88 -6.08 0.39
N ASN A 189 5.66 -5.39 1.25
CA ASN A 189 5.81 -3.94 1.25
C ASN A 189 4.46 -3.19 1.23
N VAL A 190 3.52 -3.63 2.05
CA VAL A 190 2.17 -3.04 2.13
C VAL A 190 1.91 -2.43 3.50
N HIS A 191 1.18 -1.32 3.51
CA HIS A 191 0.78 -0.60 4.71
C HIS A 191 -0.65 -0.99 5.10
N VAL A 192 -0.79 -2.02 5.93
CA VAL A 192 -2.09 -2.64 6.24
C VAL A 192 -2.06 -3.15 7.67
N GLU A 193 -3.18 -3.09 8.38
CA GLU A 193 -3.32 -3.75 9.69
C GLU A 193 -2.95 -5.25 9.59
N ALA A 194 -2.16 -5.74 10.54
CA ALA A 194 -1.58 -7.09 10.51
C ALA A 194 -2.64 -8.21 10.37
N ASN A 195 -3.78 -8.10 11.05
CA ASN A 195 -4.86 -9.09 10.98
C ASN A 195 -5.51 -9.14 9.60
N ALA A 196 -5.78 -7.97 9.01
CA ALA A 196 -6.34 -7.88 7.66
C ALA A 196 -5.36 -8.45 6.63
N LEU A 197 -4.07 -8.13 6.77
CA LEU A 197 -3.03 -8.68 5.90
C LEU A 197 -2.91 -10.20 6.02
N ALA A 198 -2.94 -10.75 7.24
CA ALA A 198 -2.89 -12.19 7.47
C ALA A 198 -4.07 -12.91 6.79
N GLY A 199 -5.28 -12.34 6.87
CA GLY A 199 -6.45 -12.85 6.16
C GLY A 199 -6.26 -12.86 4.64
N MET A 200 -5.74 -11.78 4.07
CA MET A 200 -5.45 -11.68 2.63
C MET A 200 -4.37 -12.67 2.19
N VAL A 201 -3.30 -12.84 2.97
CA VAL A 201 -2.23 -13.81 2.70
C VAL A 201 -2.78 -15.23 2.71
N SER A 202 -3.56 -15.58 3.72
CA SER A 202 -4.21 -16.90 3.80
C SER A 202 -5.13 -17.14 2.60
N ALA A 203 -5.96 -16.16 2.23
CA ALA A 203 -6.90 -16.30 1.12
C ALA A 203 -6.21 -16.46 -0.25
N ASN A 204 -5.10 -15.77 -0.49
CA ASN A 204 -4.46 -15.73 -1.80
C ASN A 204 -3.36 -16.80 -1.97
N PHE A 205 -2.69 -17.18 -0.88
CA PHE A 205 -1.55 -18.10 -0.94
C PHE A 205 -1.76 -19.39 -0.15
N ASN A 206 -2.88 -19.55 0.57
CA ASN A 206 -3.09 -20.65 1.52
C ASN A 206 -1.86 -20.81 2.44
N TYR A 207 -1.38 -19.69 2.96
CA TYR A 207 -0.26 -19.62 3.87
C TYR A 207 -0.78 -19.14 5.22
N SER A 208 -0.89 -20.08 6.17
CA SER A 208 -1.06 -19.78 7.58
C SER A 208 0.30 -20.04 8.24
N GLY A 209 1.11 -19.01 8.46
CA GLY A 209 2.45 -19.18 9.03
C GLY A 209 2.36 -19.54 10.51
N SER A 210 1.99 -20.78 10.82
CA SER A 210 2.02 -21.29 12.19
C SER A 210 3.46 -21.37 12.66
N ASN A 211 3.70 -20.86 13.86
CA ASN A 211 4.99 -20.93 14.59
C ASN A 211 5.35 -22.36 15.03
N THR A 212 4.69 -23.38 14.50
CA THR A 212 5.04 -24.78 14.73
C THR A 212 6.19 -25.13 13.81
N SER A 213 7.27 -25.60 14.42
CA SER A 213 8.63 -25.78 13.91
C SER A 213 8.80 -26.81 12.78
N THR A 214 7.78 -27.03 11.94
CA THR A 214 7.69 -28.13 10.98
C THR A 214 7.47 -27.71 9.53
N ASN A 215 7.35 -26.41 9.20
CA ASN A 215 7.43 -25.98 7.80
C ASN A 215 8.90 -25.97 7.36
N SER A 216 9.37 -27.14 6.90
CA SER A 216 10.67 -27.32 6.23
C SER A 216 10.78 -26.57 4.91
N LYS A 217 9.69 -25.99 4.42
CA LYS A 217 9.57 -25.33 3.13
C LYS A 217 10.04 -23.88 3.24
N LYS A 218 11.06 -23.55 2.44
CA LYS A 218 11.52 -22.18 2.23
C LYS A 218 10.74 -21.55 1.09
N TYR A 219 10.38 -20.29 1.26
CA TYR A 219 9.70 -19.54 0.21
C TYR A 219 10.46 -18.27 -0.13
N VAL A 220 10.38 -17.84 -1.38
CA VAL A 220 10.80 -16.53 -1.85
C VAL A 220 9.59 -15.84 -2.45
N MET A 221 9.25 -14.66 -1.91
CA MET A 221 8.27 -13.78 -2.55
C MET A 221 9.01 -13.02 -3.65
N VAL A 222 8.54 -13.08 -4.90
CA VAL A 222 9.00 -12.21 -5.99
C VAL A 222 7.85 -11.33 -6.42
N LYS A 223 8.04 -10.02 -6.36
CA LYS A 223 7.12 -9.02 -6.90
C LYS A 223 7.63 -8.60 -8.26
N VAL A 224 6.85 -8.84 -9.30
CA VAL A 224 7.07 -8.28 -10.64
C VAL A 224 6.09 -7.14 -10.82
N TYR A 225 6.60 -5.93 -10.63
CA TYR A 225 5.85 -4.69 -10.72
C TYR A 225 6.02 -4.11 -12.13
N GLN A 226 4.91 -3.77 -12.79
CA GLN A 226 4.87 -3.08 -14.08
C GLN A 226 4.16 -1.74 -13.92
N LYS A 227 4.92 -0.64 -13.83
CA LYS A 227 4.36 0.72 -13.90
C LYS A 227 4.12 1.10 -15.35
N PHE A 228 2.91 1.55 -15.65
CA PHE A 228 2.59 2.12 -16.96
C PHE A 228 2.53 3.64 -16.92
N TYR A 229 1.94 4.22 -15.86
CA TYR A 229 1.87 5.68 -15.69
C TYR A 229 1.79 6.07 -14.22
N ASN A 230 2.08 7.33 -13.93
CA ASN A 230 1.87 7.96 -12.63
C ASN A 230 0.87 9.11 -12.77
N ALA A 231 0.03 9.30 -11.76
CA ALA A 231 -0.70 10.55 -11.58
C ALA A 231 -0.38 11.12 -10.20
N SER A 232 -0.01 12.39 -10.17
CA SER A 232 0.39 13.09 -8.95
C SER A 232 -0.25 14.46 -8.86
N ILE A 233 -0.40 14.98 -7.65
CA ILE A 233 -0.92 16.32 -7.41
C ILE A 233 0.22 17.23 -6.97
N ASP A 234 0.29 18.39 -7.61
CA ASP A 234 1.19 19.47 -7.18
C ASP A 234 0.85 19.91 -5.75
N PRO A 235 1.84 19.92 -4.83
CA PRO A 235 1.66 20.48 -3.50
C PRO A 235 1.17 21.93 -3.57
N LYS A 236 0.09 22.26 -2.85
CA LYS A 236 -0.40 23.63 -2.71
C LYS A 236 -0.72 23.92 -1.25
N TYR A 237 -0.76 25.20 -0.89
CA TYR A 237 -1.24 25.60 0.43
C TYR A 237 -2.68 25.12 0.64
N VAL A 238 -3.01 24.71 1.86
CA VAL A 238 -4.35 24.20 2.20
C VAL A 238 -5.46 25.21 1.88
N SER A 239 -5.16 26.51 2.00
CA SER A 239 -6.08 27.61 1.64
C SER A 239 -6.39 27.70 0.14
N THR A 240 -5.57 27.10 -0.71
CA THR A 240 -5.85 26.95 -2.15
C THR A 240 -6.69 25.69 -2.43
N TRP A 241 -6.57 24.66 -1.59
CA TRP A 241 -7.28 23.40 -1.74
C TRP A 241 -8.70 23.42 -1.18
N ILE A 242 -8.95 24.18 -0.12
CA ILE A 242 -10.22 24.16 0.62
C ILE A 242 -10.71 25.60 0.80
N ASN A 243 -11.98 25.84 0.48
CA ASN A 243 -12.61 27.15 0.65
C ASN A 243 -13.06 27.37 2.11
N GLY A 244 -12.10 27.47 3.02
CA GLY A 244 -12.36 27.69 4.45
C GLY A 244 -11.42 26.91 5.34
N ASP A 245 -11.80 26.80 6.62
CA ASP A 245 -10.98 26.14 7.64
C ASP A 245 -11.32 24.65 7.80
N ILE A 246 -10.32 23.87 8.18
CA ILE A 246 -10.47 22.50 8.65
C ILE A 246 -10.71 22.55 10.16
N LYS A 247 -11.77 21.90 10.66
CA LYS A 247 -12.01 21.81 12.10
C LYS A 247 -11.27 20.61 12.66
N ALA A 248 -10.50 20.78 13.74
CA ALA A 248 -9.78 19.66 14.36
C ALA A 248 -10.73 18.54 14.84
N SER A 249 -11.97 18.89 15.22
CA SER A 249 -13.02 17.93 15.60
C SER A 249 -13.42 16.99 14.45
N GLU A 250 -13.18 17.36 13.19
CA GLU A 250 -13.44 16.51 12.03
C GLU A 250 -12.27 15.54 11.76
N CYS A 251 -11.03 15.92 12.11
CA CYS A 251 -9.81 15.18 11.80
C CYS A 251 -9.49 14.03 12.77
N GLY A 252 -9.96 14.12 14.02
CA GLY A 252 -9.57 13.21 15.09
C GLY A 252 -8.30 13.67 15.81
N THR A 253 -7.38 12.76 16.10
CA THR A 253 -6.16 13.09 16.89
C THR A 253 -4.98 13.55 16.04
N HIS A 254 -4.97 13.23 14.73
CA HIS A 254 -3.84 13.51 13.85
C HIS A 254 -4.24 14.42 12.69
N GLU A 255 -3.26 15.11 12.11
CA GLU A 255 -3.39 15.88 10.89
C GLU A 255 -3.93 15.00 9.73
N PRO A 256 -4.79 15.53 8.84
CA PRO A 256 -5.22 14.80 7.65
C PRO A 256 -4.05 14.53 6.69
N LEU A 257 -4.20 13.48 5.90
CA LEU A 257 -3.30 13.19 4.77
C LEU A 257 -4.04 13.35 3.44
N TYR A 258 -3.27 13.49 2.37
CA TYR A 258 -3.76 13.24 1.02
C TYR A 258 -2.85 12.27 0.26
N ILE A 259 -3.44 11.47 -0.63
CA ILE A 259 -2.70 10.67 -1.60
C ILE A 259 -2.10 11.62 -2.64
N SER A 260 -0.78 11.83 -2.58
CA SER A 260 -0.09 12.82 -3.41
C SER A 260 0.34 12.30 -4.77
N SER A 261 0.51 10.99 -4.90
CA SER A 261 0.96 10.34 -6.14
C SER A 261 0.53 8.89 -6.13
N VAL A 262 0.08 8.39 -7.28
CA VAL A 262 -0.33 7.01 -7.48
C VAL A 262 0.33 6.49 -8.74
N ASP A 263 1.04 5.38 -8.62
CA ASP A 263 1.45 4.60 -9.77
C ASP A 263 0.32 3.66 -10.19
N TYR A 264 0.06 3.62 -11.49
CA TYR A 264 -0.92 2.76 -12.11
C TYR A 264 -0.27 1.73 -13.01
N GLY A 265 -0.77 0.49 -12.93
CA GLY A 265 -0.33 -0.61 -13.78
C GLY A 265 -0.73 -1.95 -13.21
N ARG A 266 0.23 -2.87 -13.12
CA ARG A 266 0.01 -4.26 -12.68
C ARG A 266 1.11 -4.77 -11.76
N ILE A 267 0.77 -5.68 -10.85
CA ILE A 267 1.75 -6.42 -10.05
C ILE A 267 1.44 -7.92 -10.10
N ALA A 268 2.47 -8.74 -10.29
CA ALA A 268 2.40 -10.17 -9.99
C ALA A 268 3.22 -10.47 -8.72
N TYR A 269 2.56 -11.02 -7.72
CA TYR A 269 3.16 -11.54 -6.49
C TYR A 269 3.32 -13.06 -6.64
N LEU A 270 4.54 -13.52 -6.84
CA LEU A 270 4.92 -14.92 -6.97
C LEU A 270 5.46 -15.42 -5.63
N LEU A 271 4.73 -16.29 -4.96
CA LEU A 271 5.24 -17.05 -3.82
C LEU A 271 5.85 -18.35 -4.34
N ILE A 272 7.18 -18.43 -4.30
CA ILE A 272 7.95 -19.54 -4.87
C ILE A 272 8.49 -20.42 -3.75
N GLU A 273 8.07 -21.68 -3.71
CA GLU A 273 8.62 -22.71 -2.81
C GLU A 273 9.96 -23.22 -3.36
N THR A 274 11.07 -22.98 -2.67
CA THR A 274 12.41 -23.29 -3.17
C THR A 274 13.49 -23.24 -2.10
N ASP A 275 14.53 -24.05 -2.25
CA ASP A 275 15.75 -23.97 -1.45
C ASP A 275 16.81 -22.99 -1.99
N LEU A 276 16.57 -22.43 -3.18
CA LEU A 276 17.46 -21.46 -3.81
C LEU A 276 17.48 -20.13 -3.04
N SER A 277 18.59 -19.40 -3.16
CA SER A 277 18.69 -18.07 -2.58
C SER A 277 17.76 -17.08 -3.28
N THR A 278 17.38 -16.02 -2.56
CA THR A 278 16.63 -14.89 -3.11
C THR A 278 17.28 -14.34 -4.39
N SER A 279 18.61 -14.21 -4.42
CA SER A 279 19.37 -13.70 -5.57
C SER A 279 19.27 -14.61 -6.80
N GLU A 280 19.36 -15.93 -6.62
CA GLU A 280 19.20 -16.89 -7.71
C GLU A 280 17.79 -16.82 -8.30
N ILE A 281 16.77 -16.76 -7.44
CA ILE A 281 15.39 -16.62 -7.87
C ILE A 281 15.17 -15.28 -8.62
N THR A 282 15.72 -14.17 -8.13
CA THR A 282 15.66 -12.89 -8.85
C THR A 282 16.26 -13.02 -10.25
N LYS A 283 17.45 -13.64 -10.39
CA LYS A 283 18.10 -13.86 -11.69
C LYS A 283 17.25 -14.72 -12.61
N MET A 284 16.66 -15.79 -12.10
CA MET A 284 15.76 -16.67 -12.85
C MET A 284 14.55 -15.94 -13.42
N VAL A 285 13.87 -15.14 -12.59
CA VAL A 285 12.70 -14.35 -13.03
C VAL A 285 13.14 -13.26 -14.02
N ASN A 286 14.20 -12.51 -13.72
CA ASN A 286 14.72 -11.44 -14.58
C ASN A 286 15.12 -11.98 -15.96
N ALA A 287 15.85 -13.10 -16.00
CA ALA A 287 16.26 -13.73 -17.26
C ALA A 287 15.05 -14.21 -18.07
N ALA A 288 14.03 -14.80 -17.43
CA ALA A 288 12.83 -15.26 -18.12
C ALA A 288 12.06 -14.10 -18.78
N VAL A 289 11.92 -12.98 -18.09
CA VAL A 289 11.27 -11.77 -18.64
C VAL A 289 12.18 -11.10 -19.68
N GLY A 290 13.48 -11.00 -19.42
CA GLY A 290 14.47 -10.41 -20.32
C GLY A 290 14.56 -11.12 -21.67
N VAL A 291 14.63 -12.45 -21.67
CA VAL A 291 14.60 -13.29 -22.89
C VAL A 291 13.35 -13.02 -23.72
N LYS A 292 12.20 -12.77 -23.07
CA LYS A 292 10.94 -12.54 -23.78
C LYS A 292 10.82 -11.12 -24.36
N PHE A 293 11.28 -10.09 -23.64
CA PHE A 293 10.92 -8.70 -23.95
C PHE A 293 12.08 -7.75 -24.23
N LEU A 294 13.33 -8.08 -23.86
CA LEU A 294 14.46 -7.15 -23.87
C LEU A 294 15.60 -7.57 -24.81
N SER A 295 15.38 -8.58 -25.66
CA SER A 295 16.27 -8.97 -26.77
C SER A 295 17.73 -9.27 -26.40
N TRP A 296 18.03 -9.57 -25.13
CA TRP A 296 19.35 -10.06 -24.70
C TRP A 296 19.27 -11.57 -24.48
N SER A 297 20.05 -12.33 -25.23
CA SER A 297 20.09 -13.80 -25.12
C SER A 297 21.53 -14.31 -25.05
N ALA A 298 22.18 -14.15 -23.89
CA ALA A 298 23.33 -15.00 -23.58
C ALA A 298 22.86 -16.38 -23.11
N SER A 299 23.70 -17.40 -23.32
CA SER A 299 23.38 -18.80 -22.95
C SER A 299 23.03 -18.98 -21.46
N ALA A 300 23.59 -18.14 -20.58
CA ALA A 300 23.26 -18.16 -19.15
C ALA A 300 21.80 -17.77 -18.87
N ASP A 301 21.27 -16.78 -19.58
CA ASP A 301 19.89 -16.31 -19.40
C ASP A 301 18.86 -17.29 -19.93
N VAL A 302 19.18 -18.03 -20.99
CA VAL A 302 18.36 -19.14 -21.47
C VAL A 302 18.25 -20.23 -20.40
N ASN A 303 19.36 -20.63 -19.79
CA ASN A 303 19.38 -21.63 -18.72
C ASN A 303 18.59 -21.19 -17.48
N TYR A 304 18.72 -19.92 -17.07
CA TYR A 304 17.95 -19.36 -15.96
C TYR A 304 16.45 -19.28 -16.27
N SER A 305 16.10 -18.89 -17.50
CA SER A 305 14.71 -18.87 -17.99
C SER A 305 14.08 -20.26 -17.99
N GLU A 306 14.79 -21.28 -18.48
CA GLU A 306 14.34 -22.67 -18.43
C GLU A 306 14.18 -23.17 -17.00
N SER A 307 15.10 -22.81 -16.10
CA SER A 307 15.01 -23.17 -14.68
C SER A 307 13.78 -22.54 -14.02
N PHE A 308 13.46 -21.29 -14.36
CA PHE A 308 12.22 -20.66 -13.89
C PHE A 308 10.99 -21.40 -14.43
N LYS A 309 10.97 -21.74 -15.71
CA LYS A 309 9.90 -22.53 -16.33
C LYS A 309 9.70 -23.90 -15.67
N LYS A 310 10.77 -24.56 -15.20
CA LYS A 310 10.68 -25.82 -14.44
C LYS A 310 9.95 -25.65 -13.10
N LEU A 311 10.14 -24.53 -12.38
CA LEU A 311 9.41 -24.24 -11.13
C LEU A 311 7.90 -24.13 -11.33
N TRP A 312 7.45 -23.64 -12.50
CA TRP A 312 6.04 -23.68 -12.87
C TRP A 312 5.56 -25.12 -13.12
N GLY A 313 6.35 -25.93 -13.82
CA GLY A 313 6.04 -27.33 -14.11
C GLY A 313 5.96 -28.21 -12.86
N SER A 314 6.69 -27.87 -11.79
CA SER A 314 6.65 -28.56 -10.50
C SER A 314 5.57 -28.04 -9.54
N ASN A 315 4.72 -27.10 -9.98
CA ASN A 315 3.69 -26.45 -9.15
C ASN A 315 4.25 -25.78 -7.87
N SER A 316 5.50 -25.27 -7.96
CA SER A 316 6.19 -24.61 -6.84
C SER A 316 5.83 -23.13 -6.71
N ILE A 317 5.00 -22.60 -7.61
CA ILE A 317 4.66 -21.17 -7.69
C ILE A 317 3.18 -20.99 -7.42
N LYS A 318 2.87 -20.19 -6.40
CA LYS A 318 1.54 -19.59 -6.22
C LYS A 318 1.61 -18.13 -6.65
N ILE A 319 0.62 -17.66 -7.39
CA ILE A 319 0.61 -16.31 -7.93
C ILE A 319 -0.68 -15.57 -7.56
N LYS A 320 -0.52 -14.32 -7.13
CA LYS A 320 -1.59 -13.33 -7.07
C LYS A 320 -1.25 -12.20 -8.03
N VAL A 321 -2.21 -11.79 -8.85
CA VAL A 321 -2.09 -10.61 -9.71
C VAL A 321 -2.99 -9.49 -9.22
N LEU A 322 -2.52 -8.25 -9.37
CA LEU A 322 -3.27 -7.02 -9.19
C LEU A 322 -3.25 -6.26 -10.52
N GLY A 323 -4.43 -5.90 -11.02
CA GLY A 323 -4.60 -5.36 -12.38
C GLY A 323 -4.50 -6.42 -13.47
N GLY A 324 -4.59 -5.99 -14.72
CA GLY A 324 -4.56 -6.87 -15.89
C GLY A 324 -5.93 -7.35 -16.34
N PRO A 325 -6.00 -7.91 -17.56
CA PRO A 325 -7.25 -8.42 -18.11
C PRO A 325 -7.81 -9.52 -17.22
N SER A 326 -9.15 -9.64 -17.19
CA SER A 326 -9.86 -10.66 -16.42
C SER A 326 -9.43 -12.06 -16.85
N GLY A 327 -8.47 -12.64 -16.14
CA GLY A 327 -7.91 -13.95 -16.44
C GLY A 327 -7.02 -14.43 -15.30
N ILE A 328 -7.20 -15.69 -14.90
CA ILE A 328 -6.36 -16.29 -13.85
C ILE A 328 -5.02 -16.67 -14.49
N VAL A 329 -3.93 -16.12 -13.95
CA VAL A 329 -2.58 -16.54 -14.33
C VAL A 329 -2.26 -17.87 -13.67
N THR A 330 -2.42 -18.99 -14.40
CA THR A 330 -2.25 -20.36 -13.86
C THR A 330 -1.05 -21.11 -14.43
N SER A 331 -0.32 -20.53 -15.39
CA SER A 331 0.79 -21.19 -16.07
C SER A 331 1.90 -20.21 -16.42
N TYR A 332 3.10 -20.74 -16.70
CA TYR A 332 4.23 -19.97 -17.20
C TYR A 332 3.86 -19.13 -18.44
N ASN A 333 3.19 -19.74 -19.42
CA ASN A 333 2.80 -19.04 -20.64
C ASN A 333 1.77 -17.94 -20.34
N ALA A 334 0.80 -18.20 -19.47
CA ALA A 334 -0.17 -17.18 -19.04
C ALA A 334 0.51 -16.03 -18.30
N PHE A 335 1.49 -16.32 -17.45
CA PHE A 335 2.29 -15.30 -16.74
C PHE A 335 3.09 -14.45 -17.72
N MET A 336 3.75 -15.10 -18.68
CA MET A 336 4.46 -14.37 -19.72
C MET A 336 3.50 -13.50 -20.53
N THR A 337 2.32 -14.00 -20.91
CA THR A 337 1.30 -13.20 -21.61
C THR A 337 0.78 -12.04 -20.78
N PHE A 338 0.59 -12.23 -19.47
CA PHE A 338 0.19 -11.17 -18.54
C PHE A 338 1.19 -10.00 -18.52
N LEU A 339 2.48 -10.30 -18.63
CA LEU A 339 3.55 -9.30 -18.69
C LEU A 339 3.67 -8.61 -20.05
N THR A 340 3.02 -9.11 -21.11
CA THR A 340 3.07 -8.44 -22.41
C THR A 340 2.50 -7.03 -22.28
N ALA A 341 3.14 -6.07 -22.96
CA ALA A 341 2.67 -4.69 -23.02
C ALA A 341 1.18 -4.66 -23.40
N PRO A 342 0.34 -3.92 -22.65
CA PRO A 342 -1.07 -3.81 -22.97
C PRO A 342 -1.26 -3.05 -24.29
N SER A 343 -2.33 -3.35 -25.03
CA SER A 343 -2.84 -2.37 -25.99
C SER A 343 -3.29 -1.10 -25.26
N THR A 344 -3.42 0.01 -25.96
CA THR A 344 -3.83 1.27 -25.31
C THR A 344 -5.22 1.20 -24.68
N GLN A 345 -6.16 0.45 -25.28
CA GLN A 345 -7.45 0.16 -24.66
C GLN A 345 -7.26 -0.64 -23.35
N GLN A 346 -6.41 -1.67 -23.37
CA GLN A 346 -6.10 -2.45 -22.18
C GLN A 346 -5.39 -1.62 -21.10
N LEU A 347 -4.59 -0.62 -21.49
CA LEU A 347 -3.95 0.30 -20.55
C LEU A 347 -5.00 1.00 -19.70
N VAL A 348 -6.09 1.48 -20.29
CA VAL A 348 -7.18 2.12 -19.53
C VAL A 348 -7.99 1.08 -18.75
N ASP A 349 -8.40 -0.01 -19.40
CA ASP A 349 -9.36 -0.95 -18.84
C ASP A 349 -8.82 -1.83 -17.71
N THR A 350 -7.50 -2.02 -17.67
CA THR A 350 -6.88 -3.04 -16.81
C THR A 350 -5.82 -2.50 -15.87
N SER A 351 -5.48 -1.22 -15.96
CA SER A 351 -4.55 -0.59 -15.01
C SER A 351 -5.28 -0.24 -13.74
N VAL A 352 -4.67 -0.57 -12.61
CA VAL A 352 -5.18 -0.23 -11.29
C VAL A 352 -4.10 0.49 -10.50
N PRO A 353 -4.44 1.21 -9.41
CA PRO A 353 -3.46 1.67 -8.45
C PRO A 353 -2.60 0.49 -7.95
N ILE A 354 -1.27 0.62 -8.04
CA ILE A 354 -0.32 -0.42 -7.62
C ILE A 354 0.66 0.08 -6.55
N SER A 355 0.91 1.38 -6.50
CA SER A 355 1.73 2.03 -5.48
C SER A 355 1.20 3.43 -5.22
N TYR A 356 1.48 3.99 -4.04
CA TYR A 356 1.10 5.36 -3.73
C TYR A 356 2.10 6.07 -2.80
N LYS A 357 2.02 7.40 -2.78
CA LYS A 357 2.67 8.27 -1.80
C LYS A 357 1.65 9.15 -1.10
N VAL A 358 1.92 9.49 0.14
CA VAL A 358 1.07 10.36 0.97
C VAL A 358 1.82 11.59 1.45
N ARG A 359 1.10 12.70 1.60
CA ARG A 359 1.58 13.94 2.21
C ARG A 359 0.61 14.41 3.27
N ARG A 360 1.14 15.08 4.31
CA ARG A 360 0.32 15.78 5.30
C ARG A 360 -0.37 16.95 4.63
N LEU A 361 -1.68 17.07 4.81
CA LEU A 361 -2.49 18.07 4.11
C LEU A 361 -2.13 19.50 4.51
N LEU A 362 -1.74 19.72 5.77
CA LEU A 362 -1.50 21.07 6.30
C LEU A 362 -0.19 21.68 5.80
N ASP A 363 0.87 20.88 5.62
CA ASP A 363 2.21 21.39 5.29
C ASP A 363 2.86 20.70 4.08
N ASN A 364 2.14 19.82 3.39
CA ASN A 364 2.59 19.04 2.24
C ASN A 364 3.82 18.16 2.46
N THR A 365 4.23 17.92 3.70
CA THR A 365 5.38 17.04 3.97
C THR A 365 5.06 15.62 3.58
N GLN A 366 5.92 14.99 2.78
CA GLN A 366 5.79 13.57 2.45
C GLN A 366 5.93 12.72 3.71
N VAL A 367 5.03 11.76 3.87
CA VAL A 367 5.09 10.79 4.96
C VAL A 367 5.76 9.53 4.43
N ASP A 368 6.93 9.22 4.96
CA ASP A 368 7.59 7.94 4.71
C ASP A 368 6.97 6.88 5.63
N VAL A 369 6.30 5.89 5.03
CA VAL A 369 5.65 4.83 5.79
C VAL A 369 6.70 3.86 6.32
N VAL A 370 6.66 3.57 7.61
CA VAL A 370 7.56 2.60 8.25
C VAL A 370 6.73 1.49 8.87
N GLY A 371 6.93 0.28 8.40
CA GLY A 371 6.35 -0.92 9.01
C GLY A 371 7.19 -1.43 10.17
N ARG A 372 6.53 -2.02 11.16
CA ARG A 372 7.18 -2.83 12.19
C ARG A 372 7.02 -4.30 11.84
N PHE A 373 8.14 -5.00 11.82
CA PHE A 373 8.19 -6.40 11.44
C PHE A 373 8.92 -7.19 12.50
N GLU A 374 8.38 -8.35 12.86
CA GLU A 374 9.13 -9.29 13.69
C GLU A 374 9.94 -10.21 12.79
N LYS A 375 11.12 -10.60 13.26
CA LYS A 375 12.03 -11.48 12.56
C LYS A 375 12.40 -12.62 13.50
N GLU A 376 12.16 -13.85 13.06
CA GLU A 376 12.47 -15.06 13.82
C GLU A 376 13.56 -15.88 13.14
N PHE A 377 14.66 -16.17 13.83
CA PHE A 377 15.73 -16.98 13.25
C PHE A 377 16.43 -17.80 14.33
N LYS A 378 17.12 -18.85 13.86
CA LYS A 378 17.92 -19.73 14.71
C LYS A 378 19.38 -19.31 14.65
N VAL A 379 20.04 -19.28 15.80
CA VAL A 379 21.48 -19.03 15.92
C VAL A 379 22.11 -20.02 16.88
N TYR A 380 23.36 -20.39 16.61
CA TYR A 380 24.15 -21.19 17.54
C TYR A 380 25.04 -20.25 18.36
N LYS A 381 25.06 -20.46 19.68
CA LYS A 381 25.89 -19.72 20.64
C LYS A 381 26.52 -20.72 21.60
N GLU A 382 27.74 -20.45 22.07
CA GLU A 382 28.39 -21.26 23.11
C GLU A 382 27.54 -21.36 24.39
#